data_AF-A0A971YA94-F1
#
_entry.id   AF-A0A971YA94-F1
#
_cell.length_a   1.000
_cell.length_b   1.000
_cell.length_c   1.000
_cell.angle_alpha   90.00
_cell.angle_beta   90.00
_cell.angle_gamma   90.00
#
_symmetry.space_group_name_H-M   'P 1'
#
loop_
_entity.id
_entity.type
_entity.pdbx_description
1 polymer ?
#
loop_
_entity_poly.entity_id
_entity_poly.type
_entity_poly.pdbx_seq_one_letter_code
_entity_poly.pdbx_strand_id
1 'polypeptide(L)'
;MQDNNDNKIKQLHLSITLKILIALLLLGIGCTPKKTLPPPPPPPPIAEQPAPPSVTQLLHQQYAIWKGTPHRTGGTSRRGIDCSGLVQAIYRDAFGITLPRTSVEQSQFGYKISRDAMQPGDLVYFKDRRRDHVGVVVDQRSFLHTSARQGVLISHFDGYWAPKLKRVSRVLSAEHLAALYPRE
;
A
#
# COMPACT_ATOMS: atom_id res chain seq x y z
N MET A 1 3.84 58.50 66.10
CA MET A 1 4.43 58.55 64.74
C MET A 1 5.19 57.26 64.39
N GLN A 2 4.96 56.15 65.09
CA GLN A 2 5.55 54.81 64.85
C GLN A 2 4.46 53.76 64.51
N ASP A 3 3.23 54.21 64.27
CA ASP A 3 2.00 53.43 64.39
C ASP A 3 1.36 53.09 63.03
N ASN A 4 1.75 53.79 61.96
CA ASN A 4 1.18 53.58 60.62
C ASN A 4 1.96 52.56 59.77
N ASN A 5 3.25 52.34 60.07
CA ASN A 5 4.08 51.40 59.32
C ASN A 5 3.84 49.94 59.76
N ASP A 6 3.58 49.74 61.06
CA ASP A 6 3.29 48.42 61.62
C ASP A 6 1.96 47.85 61.10
N ASN A 7 0.95 48.69 60.91
CA ASN A 7 -0.33 48.28 60.33
C ASN A 7 -0.23 47.98 58.83
N LYS A 8 0.66 48.68 58.11
CA LYS A 8 0.94 48.41 56.68
C LYS A 8 1.69 47.10 56.49
N ILE A 9 2.66 46.78 57.36
CA ILE A 9 3.37 45.50 57.35
C ILE A 9 2.47 44.34 57.79
N LYS A 10 1.61 44.54 58.79
CA LYS A 10 0.61 43.53 59.21
C LYS A 10 -0.42 43.25 58.11
N GLN A 11 -0.93 44.28 57.43
CA GLN A 11 -1.87 44.12 56.29
C GLN A 11 -1.19 43.47 55.07
N LEU A 12 0.07 43.80 54.79
CA LEU A 12 0.84 43.19 53.70
C LEU A 12 1.11 41.71 53.98
N HIS A 13 1.55 41.38 55.20
CA HIS A 13 1.76 39.99 55.64
C HIS A 13 0.44 39.20 55.61
N LEU A 14 -0.67 39.79 56.08
CA LEU A 14 -2.00 39.16 56.08
C LEU A 14 -2.48 38.84 54.65
N SER A 15 -2.26 39.75 53.69
CA SER A 15 -2.65 39.51 52.28
C SER A 15 -1.75 38.48 51.57
N ILE A 16 -0.46 38.40 51.95
CA ILE A 16 0.49 37.41 51.41
C ILE A 16 0.18 36.03 51.98
N THR A 17 -0.05 35.91 53.29
CA THR A 17 -0.43 34.63 53.91
C THR A 17 -1.77 34.13 53.42
N LEU A 18 -2.75 35.01 53.17
CA LEU A 18 -4.07 34.62 52.64
C LEU A 18 -4.00 34.16 51.18
N LYS A 19 -3.14 34.77 50.36
CA LYS A 19 -2.92 34.34 48.96
C LYS A 19 -2.12 33.04 48.85
N ILE A 20 -1.15 32.79 49.74
CA ILE A 20 -0.41 31.52 49.80
C ILE A 20 -1.31 30.38 50.29
N LEU A 21 -2.24 30.66 51.23
CA LEU A 21 -3.19 29.65 51.73
C LEU A 21 -4.25 29.25 50.68
N ILE A 22 -4.65 30.18 49.79
CA ILE A 22 -5.58 29.90 48.69
C ILE A 22 -4.89 29.15 47.53
N ALA A 23 -3.58 29.34 47.31
CA ALA A 23 -2.81 28.59 46.32
C ALA A 23 -2.48 27.14 46.73
N LEU A 24 -2.59 26.82 48.03
CA LEU A 24 -2.38 25.48 48.59
C LEU A 24 -3.68 24.67 48.74
N LEU A 25 -4.85 25.26 48.47
CA LEU A 25 -6.16 24.61 48.56
C LEU A 25 -6.74 24.19 47.19
N LEU A 26 -5.89 24.02 46.16
CA LEU A 26 -6.23 23.43 44.85
C LEU A 26 -5.35 22.23 44.48
N LEU A 27 -4.85 21.50 45.48
CA LEU A 27 -4.32 20.15 45.31
C LEU A 27 -5.29 19.16 45.96
N GLY A 28 -6.54 19.21 45.49
CA GLY A 28 -7.47 18.10 45.65
C GLY A 28 -6.94 16.92 44.86
N ILE A 29 -6.32 15.98 45.59
CA ILE A 29 -5.97 14.65 45.13
C ILE A 29 -7.30 13.96 44.78
N GLY A 30 -7.68 14.01 43.50
CA GLY A 30 -8.62 13.07 42.94
C GLY A 30 -7.96 11.69 42.94
N CYS A 31 -8.18 10.90 43.98
CA CYS A 31 -8.02 9.46 43.90
C CYS A 31 -9.20 8.94 43.07
N THR A 32 -9.08 8.98 41.75
CA THR A 32 -9.81 7.98 40.97
C THR A 32 -9.26 6.63 41.43
N PRO A 33 -10.09 5.61 41.70
CA PRO A 33 -9.54 4.27 41.75
C PRO A 33 -8.83 4.09 40.42
N LYS A 34 -7.50 3.91 40.46
CA LYS A 34 -6.83 3.25 39.34
C LYS A 34 -7.64 1.97 39.20
N LYS A 35 -8.46 1.90 38.16
CA LYS A 35 -8.86 0.61 37.63
C LYS A 35 -7.49 -0.02 37.39
N THR A 36 -7.09 -0.95 38.24
CA THR A 36 -5.98 -1.82 37.96
C THR A 36 -6.43 -2.49 36.69
N LEU A 37 -6.00 -1.94 35.56
CA LEU A 37 -6.08 -2.65 34.31
C LEU A 37 -5.43 -3.98 34.66
N PRO A 38 -6.10 -5.12 34.43
CA PRO A 38 -5.40 -6.39 34.51
C PRO A 38 -4.11 -6.21 33.72
N PRO A 39 -2.96 -6.72 34.20
CA PRO A 39 -1.72 -6.64 33.45
C PRO A 39 -2.07 -7.00 32.00
N PRO A 40 -1.61 -6.23 31.00
CA PRO A 40 -1.91 -6.56 29.63
C PRO A 40 -1.62 -8.05 29.47
N PRO A 41 -2.52 -8.82 28.83
CA PRO A 41 -2.26 -10.23 28.62
C PRO A 41 -0.83 -10.33 28.07
N PRO A 42 -0.03 -11.31 28.54
CA PRO A 42 1.34 -11.44 28.07
C PRO A 42 1.31 -11.32 26.55
N PRO A 43 2.22 -10.54 25.94
CA PRO A 43 2.23 -10.39 24.50
C PRO A 43 2.13 -11.80 23.91
N PRO A 44 1.23 -12.02 22.94
CA PRO A 44 1.13 -13.33 22.30
C PRO A 44 2.55 -13.77 21.95
N PRO A 45 2.92 -15.03 22.19
CA PRO A 45 4.28 -15.53 21.96
C PRO A 45 4.71 -15.04 20.59
N ILE A 46 5.69 -14.11 20.56
CA ILE A 46 6.08 -13.26 19.41
C ILE A 46 5.17 -13.51 18.23
N ALA A 47 4.01 -12.83 18.19
CA ALA A 47 3.14 -12.94 17.03
C ALA A 47 3.99 -12.59 15.80
N GLU A 48 4.16 -13.56 14.90
CA GLU A 48 4.72 -13.35 13.57
C GLU A 48 4.11 -12.07 13.03
N GLN A 49 4.92 -11.02 12.86
CA GLN A 49 4.50 -9.90 12.03
C GLN A 49 4.08 -10.52 10.70
N PRO A 50 2.88 -10.19 10.15
CA PRO A 50 2.44 -10.82 8.92
C PRO A 50 3.51 -10.60 7.87
N ALA A 51 4.06 -11.69 7.33
CA ALA A 51 5.08 -11.63 6.30
C ALA A 51 4.62 -10.65 5.21
N PRO A 52 5.54 -9.85 4.66
CA PRO A 52 5.15 -8.85 3.69
C PRO A 52 4.49 -9.52 2.48
N PRO A 53 3.51 -8.85 1.82
CA PRO A 53 2.67 -9.49 0.83
C PRO A 53 3.50 -9.92 -0.37
N SER A 54 3.41 -11.20 -0.75
CA SER A 54 4.01 -11.75 -1.96
C SER A 54 3.56 -11.01 -3.24
N VAL A 55 4.32 -11.13 -4.32
CA VAL A 55 3.97 -10.57 -5.64
C VAL A 55 2.57 -11.01 -6.08
N THR A 56 2.22 -12.29 -5.92
CA THR A 56 0.88 -12.79 -6.26
C THR A 56 -0.20 -12.13 -5.41
N GLN A 57 0.02 -11.92 -4.09
CA GLN A 57 -0.93 -11.20 -3.24
C GLN A 57 -1.11 -9.75 -3.70
N LEU A 58 -0.04 -9.04 -4.04
CA LEU A 58 -0.09 -7.68 -4.58
C LEU A 58 -0.88 -7.62 -5.90
N LEU A 59 -0.68 -8.60 -6.79
CA LEU A 59 -1.43 -8.68 -8.05
C LEU A 59 -2.92 -8.97 -7.81
N HIS A 60 -3.27 -9.79 -6.84
CA HIS A 60 -4.68 -10.01 -6.46
C HIS A 60 -5.32 -8.76 -5.84
N GLN A 61 -4.58 -7.98 -5.06
CA GLN A 61 -5.05 -6.68 -4.57
C GLN A 61 -5.32 -5.71 -5.73
N GLN A 62 -4.39 -5.62 -6.69
CA GLN A 62 -4.59 -4.81 -7.90
C GLN A 62 -5.77 -5.32 -8.73
N TYR A 63 -5.95 -6.64 -8.86
CA TYR A 63 -7.13 -7.19 -9.50
C TYR A 63 -8.42 -6.78 -8.78
N ALA A 64 -8.48 -6.90 -7.45
CA ALA A 64 -9.65 -6.51 -6.67
C ALA A 64 -10.01 -5.04 -6.87
N ILE A 65 -9.00 -4.18 -7.01
CA ILE A 65 -9.18 -2.79 -7.41
C ILE A 65 -9.78 -2.78 -8.81
N TRP A 66 -9.07 -3.23 -9.84
CA TRP A 66 -9.38 -2.92 -11.23
C TRP A 66 -10.49 -3.75 -11.88
N LYS A 67 -10.84 -4.91 -11.30
CA LYS A 67 -11.80 -5.89 -11.84
C LYS A 67 -13.05 -5.23 -12.43
N GLY A 68 -13.40 -5.63 -13.64
CA GLY A 68 -14.61 -5.16 -14.34
C GLY A 68 -14.51 -3.74 -14.93
N THR A 69 -13.42 -2.99 -14.69
CA THR A 69 -13.23 -1.67 -15.34
C THR A 69 -13.28 -1.86 -16.87
N PRO A 70 -14.14 -1.12 -17.60
CA PRO A 70 -14.30 -1.31 -19.04
C PRO A 70 -13.01 -1.10 -19.81
N HIS A 71 -12.83 -1.83 -20.91
CA HIS A 71 -11.71 -1.56 -21.81
C HIS A 71 -11.96 -0.26 -22.59
N ARG A 72 -10.97 0.65 -22.61
CA ARG A 72 -11.01 1.85 -23.45
C ARG A 72 -9.61 2.16 -23.97
N THR A 73 -9.42 2.16 -25.28
CA THR A 73 -8.17 2.55 -25.94
C THR A 73 -7.71 3.92 -25.42
N GLY A 74 -6.46 4.03 -25.00
CA GLY A 74 -5.90 5.25 -24.41
C GLY A 74 -6.30 5.50 -22.95
N GLY A 75 -7.24 4.74 -22.41
CA GLY A 75 -7.76 4.92 -21.06
C GLY A 75 -6.77 4.54 -19.97
N THR A 76 -6.82 5.29 -18.86
CA THR A 76 -5.96 5.14 -17.67
C THR A 76 -6.73 5.31 -16.36
N SER A 77 -8.06 5.13 -16.38
CA SER A 77 -8.93 5.43 -15.24
C SER A 77 -9.99 4.36 -14.99
N ARG A 78 -10.71 4.49 -13.88
CA ARG A 78 -11.84 3.60 -13.53
C ARG A 78 -13.05 3.69 -14.46
N ARG A 79 -13.13 4.73 -15.30
CA ARG A 79 -14.16 4.83 -16.36
C ARG A 79 -13.78 4.08 -17.63
N GLY A 80 -12.54 3.65 -17.74
CA GLY A 80 -12.03 2.94 -18.91
C GLY A 80 -10.52 2.90 -18.92
N ILE A 81 -9.97 1.70 -19.16
CA ILE A 81 -8.53 1.44 -19.16
C ILE A 81 -8.13 0.51 -20.29
N ASP A 82 -7.00 0.75 -20.96
CA ASP A 82 -6.46 -0.20 -21.95
C ASP A 82 -5.46 -1.18 -21.32
N CYS A 83 -4.93 -2.10 -22.14
CA CYS A 83 -4.04 -3.16 -21.66
C CYS A 83 -2.73 -2.60 -21.09
N SER A 84 -2.07 -1.69 -21.80
CA SER A 84 -0.79 -1.13 -21.33
C SER A 84 -0.97 -0.11 -20.21
N GLY A 85 -2.10 0.61 -20.17
CA GLY A 85 -2.47 1.50 -19.07
C GLY A 85 -2.75 0.73 -17.78
N LEU A 86 -3.41 -0.43 -17.87
CA LEU A 86 -3.60 -1.33 -16.72
C LEU A 86 -2.25 -1.81 -16.18
N VAL A 87 -1.37 -2.30 -17.06
CA VAL A 87 -0.03 -2.76 -16.68
C VAL A 87 0.77 -1.62 -16.02
N GLN A 88 0.74 -0.41 -16.60
CA GLN A 88 1.40 0.75 -16.02
C GLN A 88 0.87 1.08 -14.62
N ALA A 89 -0.45 1.02 -14.42
CA ALA A 89 -1.05 1.27 -13.10
C ALA A 89 -0.63 0.21 -12.07
N ILE A 90 -0.70 -1.07 -12.43
CA ILE A 90 -0.27 -2.17 -11.55
C ILE A 90 1.19 -1.99 -11.12
N TYR A 91 2.10 -1.73 -12.05
CA TYR A 91 3.53 -1.65 -11.72
C TYR A 91 3.87 -0.42 -10.89
N ARG A 92 3.24 0.72 -11.18
CA ARG A 92 3.42 1.92 -10.38
C ARG A 92 2.89 1.71 -8.96
N ASP A 93 1.67 1.20 -8.83
CA ASP A 93 0.96 1.19 -7.55
C ASP A 93 1.36 0.01 -6.66
N ALA A 94 1.75 -1.13 -7.23
CA ALA A 94 2.16 -2.32 -6.48
C ALA A 94 3.67 -2.42 -6.28
N PHE A 95 4.47 -1.90 -7.23
CA PHE A 95 5.91 -2.13 -7.26
C PHE A 95 6.74 -0.84 -7.33
N GLY A 96 6.12 0.33 -7.42
CA GLY A 96 6.83 1.61 -7.54
C GLY A 96 7.55 1.81 -8.88
N ILE A 97 7.24 1.01 -9.91
CA ILE A 97 7.94 1.03 -11.20
C ILE A 97 7.10 1.76 -12.24
N THR A 98 7.68 2.80 -12.84
CA THR A 98 7.04 3.52 -13.94
C THR A 98 7.37 2.87 -15.28
N LEU A 99 6.36 2.24 -15.89
CA LEU A 99 6.48 1.67 -17.23
C LEU A 99 6.11 2.68 -18.33
N PRO A 100 6.67 2.53 -19.55
CA PRO A 100 6.22 3.26 -20.73
C PRO A 100 4.72 3.10 -21.00
N ARG A 101 4.12 4.02 -21.75
CA ARG A 101 2.66 4.08 -21.92
C ARG A 101 2.13 2.99 -22.85
N THR A 102 2.88 2.63 -23.89
CA THR A 102 2.39 1.71 -24.94
C THR A 102 2.87 0.27 -24.70
N SER A 103 2.10 -0.71 -25.15
CA SER A 103 2.48 -2.13 -25.06
C SER A 103 3.75 -2.46 -25.85
N VAL A 104 3.99 -1.73 -26.95
CA VAL A 104 5.19 -1.86 -27.78
C VAL A 104 6.43 -1.43 -27.00
N GLU A 105 6.43 -0.23 -26.42
CA GLU A 105 7.54 0.26 -25.60
C GLU A 105 7.73 -0.62 -24.35
N GLN A 106 6.64 -1.02 -23.70
CA GLN A 106 6.70 -1.95 -22.56
C GLN A 106 7.38 -3.27 -22.94
N SER A 107 7.21 -3.76 -24.18
CA SER A 107 7.85 -5.02 -24.63
C SER A 107 9.38 -4.95 -24.76
N GLN A 108 9.90 -3.72 -24.86
CA GLN A 108 11.34 -3.42 -24.89
C GLN A 108 11.89 -3.18 -23.48
N PHE A 109 11.03 -3.07 -22.47
CA PHE A 109 11.41 -2.87 -21.08
C PHE A 109 11.63 -4.21 -20.36
N GLY A 110 12.69 -4.28 -19.54
CA GLY A 110 13.11 -5.51 -18.88
C GLY A 110 13.80 -6.51 -19.81
N TYR A 111 13.97 -7.75 -19.34
CA TYR A 111 14.67 -8.80 -20.10
C TYR A 111 13.76 -9.96 -20.47
N LYS A 112 14.08 -10.65 -21.56
CA LYS A 112 13.26 -11.73 -22.13
C LYS A 112 13.34 -12.98 -21.24
N ILE A 113 12.20 -13.63 -21.03
CA ILE A 113 12.06 -14.90 -20.29
C ILE A 113 11.53 -16.01 -21.21
N SER A 114 11.93 -17.25 -20.96
CA SER A 114 11.33 -18.43 -21.59
C SER A 114 9.93 -18.67 -21.01
N ARG A 115 9.01 -19.20 -21.81
CA ARG A 115 7.63 -19.47 -21.36
C ARG A 115 7.58 -20.36 -20.12
N ASP A 116 8.46 -21.35 -20.03
CA ASP A 116 8.46 -22.31 -18.93
C ASP A 116 9.08 -21.75 -17.64
N ALA A 117 9.72 -20.59 -17.70
CA ALA A 117 10.31 -19.89 -16.55
C ALA A 117 9.50 -18.66 -16.10
N MET A 118 8.26 -18.53 -16.60
CA MET A 118 7.33 -17.46 -16.21
C MET A 118 7.06 -17.48 -14.71
N GLN A 119 7.06 -16.30 -14.10
CA GLN A 119 6.76 -16.09 -12.69
C GLN A 119 5.68 -15.01 -12.53
N PRO A 120 4.95 -15.00 -11.40
CA PRO A 120 4.08 -13.89 -11.06
C PRO A 120 4.80 -12.55 -11.20
N GLY A 121 4.16 -11.58 -11.85
CA GLY A 121 4.75 -10.28 -12.12
C GLY A 121 5.64 -10.23 -13.37
N ASP A 122 5.70 -11.29 -14.19
CA ASP A 122 6.21 -11.19 -15.56
C ASP A 122 5.16 -10.57 -16.49
N LEU A 123 5.63 -9.85 -17.51
CA LEU A 123 4.77 -9.31 -18.56
C LEU A 123 4.66 -10.29 -19.71
N VAL A 124 3.42 -10.54 -20.15
CA VAL A 124 3.10 -11.41 -21.28
C VAL A 124 2.52 -10.60 -22.43
N TYR A 125 3.06 -10.80 -23.62
CA TYR A 125 2.70 -10.05 -24.82
C TYR A 125 2.10 -10.99 -25.86
N PHE A 126 0.96 -10.61 -26.41
CA PHE A 126 0.19 -11.43 -27.35
C PHE A 126 -0.08 -10.67 -28.65
N LYS A 127 -0.33 -11.42 -29.72
CA LYS A 127 -0.99 -10.90 -30.93
C LYS A 127 -2.46 -11.32 -30.91
N ASP A 128 -3.35 -10.41 -30.55
CA ASP A 128 -4.79 -10.67 -30.47
C ASP A 128 -5.55 -9.84 -31.52
N ARG A 129 -6.24 -10.51 -32.43
CA ARG A 129 -6.99 -9.88 -33.53
C ARG A 129 -6.17 -8.81 -34.29
N ARG A 130 -4.90 -9.13 -34.60
CA ARG A 130 -3.89 -8.26 -35.25
C ARG A 130 -3.37 -7.09 -34.40
N ARG A 131 -3.81 -6.92 -33.16
CA ARG A 131 -3.33 -5.90 -32.23
C ARG A 131 -2.37 -6.47 -31.21
N ASP A 132 -1.43 -5.64 -30.77
CA ASP A 132 -0.52 -6.02 -29.69
C ASP A 132 -1.25 -5.86 -28.36
N HIS A 133 -1.14 -6.89 -27.53
CA HIS A 133 -1.84 -6.97 -26.26
C HIS A 133 -0.85 -7.36 -25.16
N VAL A 134 -1.06 -6.84 -23.95
CA VAL A 134 -0.18 -7.09 -22.81
C VAL A 134 -1.00 -7.44 -21.57
N GLY A 135 -0.45 -8.29 -20.72
CA GLY A 135 -0.97 -8.60 -19.39
C GLY A 135 0.17 -8.93 -18.42
N VAL A 136 -0.20 -9.15 -17.16
CA VAL A 136 0.73 -9.51 -16.07
C VAL A 136 0.42 -10.93 -15.61
N VAL A 137 1.43 -11.79 -15.57
CA VAL A 137 1.30 -13.15 -15.03
C VAL A 137 0.91 -13.07 -13.55
N VAL A 138 -0.16 -13.75 -13.15
CA VAL A 138 -0.62 -13.81 -11.75
C VAL A 138 -0.13 -15.10 -11.09
N ASP A 139 -0.13 -16.20 -11.86
CA ASP A 139 0.37 -17.51 -11.50
C ASP A 139 0.80 -18.27 -12.78
N GLN A 140 1.22 -19.53 -12.64
CA GLN A 140 1.70 -20.35 -13.78
C GLN A 140 0.67 -20.57 -14.90
N ARG A 141 -0.62 -20.41 -14.62
CA ARG A 141 -1.73 -20.72 -15.52
C ARG A 141 -2.55 -19.50 -15.91
N SER A 142 -2.36 -18.37 -15.24
CA SER A 142 -3.24 -17.21 -15.38
C SER A 142 -2.51 -15.87 -15.48
N PHE A 143 -3.19 -14.90 -16.10
CA PHE A 143 -2.68 -13.55 -16.26
C PHE A 143 -3.80 -12.51 -16.19
N LEU A 144 -3.48 -11.36 -15.61
CA LEU A 144 -4.34 -10.19 -15.46
C LEU A 144 -4.20 -9.28 -16.67
N HIS A 145 -5.31 -8.91 -17.31
CA HIS A 145 -5.33 -8.02 -18.46
C HIS A 145 -6.68 -7.32 -18.65
N THR A 146 -6.81 -6.52 -19.70
CA THR A 146 -8.11 -6.00 -20.17
C THR A 146 -8.67 -6.84 -21.32
N SER A 147 -9.95 -7.17 -21.27
CA SER A 147 -10.75 -7.74 -22.36
C SER A 147 -11.63 -6.66 -22.98
N ALA A 148 -11.71 -6.64 -24.30
CA ALA A 148 -12.58 -5.72 -25.03
C ALA A 148 -14.06 -5.86 -24.64
N ARG A 149 -14.51 -7.04 -24.19
CA ARG A 149 -15.91 -7.31 -23.83
C ARG A 149 -16.16 -7.27 -22.33
N GLN A 150 -15.23 -7.77 -21.54
CA GLN A 150 -15.43 -7.99 -20.09
C GLN A 150 -14.69 -6.97 -19.21
N GLY A 151 -13.91 -6.06 -19.81
CA GLY A 151 -13.08 -5.14 -19.04
C GLY A 151 -11.91 -5.87 -18.39
N VAL A 152 -11.46 -5.40 -17.22
CA VAL A 152 -10.35 -6.02 -16.48
C VAL A 152 -10.75 -7.38 -15.90
N LEU A 153 -10.00 -8.42 -16.24
CA LEU A 153 -10.20 -9.80 -15.77
C LEU A 153 -8.88 -10.57 -15.67
N ILE A 154 -8.94 -11.72 -15.00
CA ILE A 154 -7.89 -12.75 -15.06
C ILE A 154 -8.34 -13.82 -16.06
N SER A 155 -7.50 -14.10 -17.04
CA SER A 155 -7.69 -15.17 -18.02
C SER A 155 -6.66 -16.28 -17.82
N HIS A 156 -6.93 -17.45 -18.38
CA HIS A 156 -5.99 -18.58 -18.35
C HIS A 156 -5.20 -18.70 -19.64
N PHE A 157 -4.00 -19.28 -19.59
CA PHE A 157 -3.22 -19.69 -20.76
C PHE A 157 -3.82 -20.96 -21.41
N ASP A 158 -5.04 -20.83 -21.91
CA ASP A 158 -5.80 -21.91 -22.54
C ASP A 158 -5.53 -22.01 -24.05
N GLY A 159 -6.33 -22.82 -24.76
CA GLY A 159 -6.25 -22.97 -26.21
C GLY A 159 -6.47 -21.68 -27.00
N TYR A 160 -7.06 -20.64 -26.39
CA TYR A 160 -7.16 -19.32 -27.00
C TYR A 160 -5.87 -18.52 -26.80
N TRP A 161 -5.37 -18.41 -25.56
CA TRP A 161 -4.28 -17.48 -25.23
C TRP A 161 -2.88 -18.06 -25.46
N ALA A 162 -2.64 -19.33 -25.17
CA ALA A 162 -1.31 -19.93 -25.26
C ALA A 162 -0.69 -19.88 -26.68
N PRO A 163 -1.45 -20.11 -27.78
CA PRO A 163 -0.90 -19.98 -29.14
C PRO A 163 -0.60 -18.53 -29.53
N LYS A 164 -1.26 -17.55 -28.91
CA LYS A 164 -1.10 -16.11 -29.24
C LYS A 164 0.06 -15.45 -28.51
N LEU A 165 0.61 -16.10 -27.48
CA LEU A 165 1.74 -15.59 -26.71
C LEU A 165 2.94 -15.38 -27.65
N LYS A 166 3.56 -14.20 -27.64
CA LYS A 166 4.70 -13.85 -28.49
C LYS A 166 5.97 -13.68 -27.68
N ARG A 167 5.85 -13.10 -26.49
CA ARG A 167 6.99 -12.77 -25.63
C ARG A 167 6.56 -12.79 -24.18
N VAL A 168 7.54 -13.11 -23.34
CA VAL A 168 7.50 -12.90 -21.89
C VAL A 168 8.69 -12.00 -21.56
N SER A 169 8.50 -10.99 -20.72
CA SER A 169 9.61 -10.25 -20.12
C SER A 169 9.48 -10.13 -18.61
N ARG A 170 10.62 -10.05 -17.94
CA ARG A 170 10.72 -9.78 -16.52
C ARG A 170 11.23 -8.37 -16.29
N VAL A 171 10.47 -7.64 -15.50
CA VAL A 171 10.79 -6.27 -15.08
C VAL A 171 11.21 -6.24 -13.60
N LEU A 172 10.61 -7.09 -12.77
CA LEU A 172 10.99 -7.22 -11.36
C LEU A 172 12.37 -7.90 -11.27
N SER A 173 13.37 -7.15 -10.82
CA SER A 173 14.71 -7.66 -10.52
C SER A 173 14.78 -8.10 -9.06
N ALA A 174 15.84 -8.82 -8.68
CA ALA A 174 16.09 -9.16 -7.28
C ALA A 174 16.18 -7.89 -6.40
N GLU A 175 16.73 -6.81 -6.94
CA GLU A 175 16.81 -5.50 -6.27
C GLU A 175 15.43 -4.89 -6.04
N HIS A 176 14.53 -4.91 -7.04
CA HIS A 176 13.16 -4.44 -6.87
C HIS A 176 12.43 -5.23 -5.77
N LEU A 177 12.60 -6.55 -5.72
CA LEU A 177 12.00 -7.39 -4.68
C LEU A 177 12.63 -7.12 -3.31
N ALA A 178 13.94 -6.91 -3.24
CA ALA A 178 14.61 -6.54 -1.99
C ALA A 178 14.14 -5.17 -1.47
N ALA A 179 13.88 -4.21 -2.35
CA ALA A 179 13.33 -2.91 -1.97
C ALA A 179 11.89 -2.99 -1.44
N LEU A 180 11.09 -3.95 -1.93
CA LEU A 180 9.74 -4.23 -1.41
C LEU A 180 9.76 -4.99 -0.07
N TYR A 181 10.84 -5.72 0.20
CA TYR A 181 11.00 -6.56 1.38
C TYR A 181 12.35 -6.26 2.08
N PRO A 182 12.53 -5.05 2.66
CA PRO A 182 13.75 -4.75 3.38
C PRO A 182 13.93 -5.75 4.52
N ARG A 183 15.07 -6.44 4.55
CA ARG A 183 15.45 -7.30 5.67
C ARG A 183 16.01 -6.39 6.76
N GLU A 184 15.38 -6.40 7.93
CA GLU A 184 15.92 -5.74 9.14
C GLU A 184 17.20 -6.43 9.63
#